data_AF-A0AAW2LAR9-F1
#
_entry.id   AF-A0AAW2LAR9-F1
#
_cell.length_a   1.000
_cell.length_b   1.000
_cell.length_c   1.000
_cell.angle_alpha   90.00
_cell.angle_beta   90.00
_cell.angle_gamma   90.00
#
_symmetry.space_group_name_H-M   'P 1'
#
loop_
_entity.id
_entity.type
_entity.pdbx_description
1 polymer ?
#
loop_
_entity_poly.entity_id
_entity_poly.type
_entity_poly.pdbx_seq_one_letter_code
_entity_poly.pdbx_strand_id
1 'polypeptide(L)'
;MSNQAESSDSKGTKRDFSTAILERKKAPNRLVVDEAINDDNSVVSMHPETMEKLQLFRGDTILIKGKKRKDTVCIALADDTCDEPKI
;
A
#
# COMPACT_ATOMS: atom_id res chain seq x y z
N MET A 1 -11.11 -4.48 22.69
CA MET A 1 -10.26 -5.68 22.77
C MET A 1 -9.55 -5.83 21.43
N SER A 2 -8.23 -5.94 21.50
CA SER A 2 -7.24 -5.84 20.43
C SER A 2 -7.30 -7.03 19.46
N ASN A 3 -7.48 -6.75 18.16
CA ASN A 3 -7.23 -7.73 17.10
C ASN A 3 -5.80 -7.53 16.58
N GLN A 4 -4.85 -8.20 17.23
CA GLN A 4 -3.48 -8.32 16.76
C GLN A 4 -3.44 -9.42 15.70
N ALA A 5 -3.20 -9.05 14.44
CA ALA A 5 -2.87 -10.03 13.41
C ALA A 5 -1.39 -10.40 13.58
N GLU A 6 -1.12 -11.40 14.42
CA GLU A 6 0.21 -12.00 14.51
C GLU A 6 0.59 -12.61 13.15
N SER A 7 1.67 -12.09 12.57
CA SER A 7 2.32 -12.72 11.43
C SER A 7 2.92 -14.05 11.89
N SER A 8 2.48 -15.15 11.29
CA SER A 8 3.12 -16.45 11.47
C SER A 8 4.55 -16.41 10.91
N ASP A 9 5.51 -16.22 11.80
CA ASP A 9 6.93 -16.35 11.53
C ASP A 9 7.28 -17.85 11.52
N SER A 10 7.02 -18.53 10.40
CA SER A 10 7.23 -19.97 10.26
C SER A 10 8.72 -20.28 10.07
N LYS A 11 9.50 -20.17 11.15
CA LYS A 11 10.79 -20.85 11.26
C LYS A 11 10.54 -22.36 11.39
N GLY A 12 10.76 -23.08 10.30
CA GLY A 12 10.92 -24.54 10.32
C GLY A 12 9.62 -25.33 10.13
N THR A 13 9.08 -25.34 8.92
CA THR A 13 8.19 -26.40 8.41
C THR A 13 8.16 -26.27 6.89
N LYS A 14 8.06 -27.38 6.15
CA LYS A 14 8.06 -27.40 4.67
C LYS A 14 7.12 -26.29 4.14
N ARG A 15 7.66 -25.33 3.38
CA ARG A 15 6.84 -24.27 2.77
C ARG A 15 5.78 -24.91 1.89
N ASP A 16 4.51 -24.62 2.16
CA ASP A 16 3.41 -25.11 1.34
C ASP A 16 3.38 -24.33 0.02
N PHE A 17 3.96 -24.94 -1.01
CA PHE A 17 4.00 -24.33 -2.34
C PHE A 17 2.63 -24.33 -3.04
N SER A 18 1.64 -25.08 -2.55
CA SER A 18 0.32 -25.16 -3.18
C SER A 18 -0.45 -23.84 -3.06
N THR A 19 -0.19 -23.06 -2.01
CA THR A 19 -0.82 -21.75 -1.76
C THR A 19 0.14 -20.57 -1.89
N ALA A 20 1.38 -20.77 -2.31
CA ALA A 20 2.41 -19.73 -2.40
C ALA A 20 1.99 -18.53 -3.28
N ILE A 21 1.09 -18.73 -4.25
CA ILE A 21 0.57 -17.63 -5.09
C ILE A 21 -0.35 -16.66 -4.33
N LEU A 22 -0.98 -17.12 -3.25
CA LEU A 22 -1.84 -16.30 -2.39
C LEU A 22 -1.02 -15.46 -1.41
N GLU A 23 0.24 -15.82 -1.16
CA GLU A 23 1.12 -15.04 -0.32
C GLU A 23 1.27 -13.63 -0.89
N ARG A 24 1.10 -12.64 -0.02
CA ARG A 24 1.24 -11.24 -0.42
C ARG A 24 2.71 -11.01 -0.80
N LYS A 25 2.97 -10.90 -2.11
CA LYS A 25 4.26 -10.45 -2.62
C LYS A 25 4.64 -9.15 -1.92
N LYS A 26 5.77 -9.17 -1.21
CA LYS A 26 6.38 -7.95 -0.65
C LYS A 26 6.92 -7.15 -1.84
N ALA A 27 6.25 -6.06 -2.17
CA ALA A 27 6.67 -5.12 -3.19
C ALA A 27 6.47 -3.70 -2.62
N PRO A 28 7.41 -2.77 -2.85
CA PRO A 28 7.36 -1.44 -2.25
C PRO A 28 6.12 -0.65 -2.67
N ASN A 29 5.54 -0.96 -3.83
CA ASN A 29 4.35 -0.30 -4.39
C ASN A 29 3.03 -0.97 -4.00
N ARG A 30 3.03 -1.90 -3.03
CA ARG A 30 1.81 -2.51 -2.50
C ARG A 30 1.49 -1.90 -1.14
N LEU A 31 0.63 -0.89 -1.17
CA LEU A 31 0.20 -0.12 -0.01
C LEU A 31 -1.16 -0.60 0.52
N VAL A 32 -1.47 -0.22 1.75
CA VAL A 32 -2.73 -0.51 2.44
C VAL A 32 -3.63 0.73 2.36
N VAL A 33 -4.89 0.54 1.97
CA VAL A 33 -5.85 1.67 1.89
C VAL A 33 -6.20 2.16 3.30
N ASP A 34 -6.16 3.46 3.50
CA ASP A 34 -6.69 4.16 4.69
C ASP A 34 -7.86 5.08 4.35
N GLU A 35 -8.50 5.61 5.39
CA GLU A 35 -9.49 6.68 5.26
C GLU A 35 -8.81 8.02 4.92
N ALA A 36 -9.27 8.67 3.86
CA ALA A 36 -8.72 9.96 3.45
C ALA A 36 -9.20 11.08 4.39
N ILE A 37 -8.31 12.03 4.66
CA ILE A 37 -8.61 13.27 5.41
C ILE A 37 -9.12 14.41 4.52
N ASN A 38 -8.97 14.27 3.19
CA ASN A 38 -9.35 15.25 2.18
C ASN A 38 -10.47 14.68 1.30
N ASP A 39 -11.43 15.52 0.92
CA ASP A 39 -12.60 15.16 0.10
C ASP A 39 -12.36 15.32 -1.42
N ASP A 40 -11.12 15.56 -1.85
CA ASP A 40 -10.78 15.63 -3.28
C ASP A 40 -10.67 14.22 -3.90
N ASN A 41 -11.60 13.91 -4.81
CA ASN A 41 -11.68 12.63 -5.50
C ASN A 41 -10.47 12.28 -6.39
N SER A 42 -9.61 13.27 -6.69
CA SER A 42 -8.47 13.13 -7.61
C SER A 42 -7.13 13.04 -6.88
N VAL A 43 -7.10 13.11 -5.55
CA VAL A 43 -5.88 13.21 -4.75
C VAL A 43 -5.74 12.00 -3.82
N VAL A 44 -4.51 11.54 -3.63
CA VAL A 44 -4.15 10.56 -2.61
C VAL A 44 -2.96 11.05 -1.79
N SER A 45 -2.96 10.70 -0.50
CA SER A 45 -1.91 11.07 0.45
C SER A 45 -0.93 9.92 0.64
N MET A 46 0.37 10.22 0.66
CA MET A 46 1.42 9.23 0.91
C MET A 46 2.47 9.81 1.85
N HIS A 47 3.04 8.96 2.70
CA HIS A 47 4.16 9.38 3.53
C HIS A 47 5.36 9.83 2.67
N PRO A 48 6.08 10.91 3.01
CA PRO A 48 7.21 11.40 2.23
C PRO A 48 8.28 10.34 1.94
N GLU A 49 8.61 9.49 2.92
CA GLU A 49 9.56 8.40 2.71
C GLU A 49 9.08 7.35 1.71
N THR A 50 7.77 7.07 1.67
CA THR A 50 7.19 6.12 0.72
C THR A 50 7.23 6.71 -0.69
N MET A 51 6.99 8.01 -0.85
CA MET A 51 7.17 8.70 -2.12
C MET A 51 8.64 8.63 -2.60
N GLU A 52 9.60 8.89 -1.71
CA GLU A 52 11.03 8.79 -2.04
C GLU A 52 11.43 7.37 -2.45
N LYS A 53 11.01 6.35 -1.68
CA LYS A 53 11.25 4.92 -1.98
C LYS A 53 10.69 4.52 -3.35
N LEU A 54 9.58 5.13 -3.77
CA LEU A 54 8.94 4.89 -5.06
C LEU A 54 9.36 5.87 -6.17
N GLN A 55 10.27 6.81 -5.86
CA GLN A 55 10.75 7.84 -6.77
C GLN A 55 9.62 8.72 -7.34
N LEU A 56 8.62 9.01 -6.51
CA LEU A 56 7.51 9.90 -6.84
C LEU A 56 7.79 11.29 -6.27
N PHE A 57 7.48 12.31 -7.05
CA PHE A 57 7.51 13.69 -6.61
C PHE A 57 6.09 14.18 -6.31
N ARG A 58 6.00 15.22 -5.49
CA ARG A 58 4.71 15.86 -5.17
C ARG A 58 4.04 16.36 -6.45
N GLY A 59 2.81 15.92 -6.68
CA GLY A 59 2.02 16.31 -7.86
C GLY A 59 2.10 15.32 -9.02
N ASP A 60 2.87 14.24 -8.90
CA ASP A 60 2.92 13.20 -9.92
C ASP A 60 1.57 12.53 -10.12
N THR A 61 1.27 12.21 -11.38
CA THR A 61 0.08 11.44 -11.76
C THR A 61 0.39 9.96 -11.68
N ILE A 62 -0.33 9.24 -10.82
CA ILE A 62 -0.08 7.82 -10.53
C ILE A 62 -1.26 6.94 -10.94
N LEU A 63 -0.94 5.69 -11.34
CA LEU A 63 -1.91 4.66 -11.69
C LEU A 63 -2.11 3.70 -10.51
N ILE A 64 -3.30 3.73 -9.91
CA ILE A 64 -3.70 2.81 -8.84
C ILE A 64 -4.42 1.61 -9.45
N LYS A 65 -3.90 0.42 -9.18
CA LYS A 65 -4.50 -0.86 -9.63
C LYS A 65 -5.25 -1.53 -8.50
N GLY A 66 -6.57 -1.46 -8.56
CA GLY A 66 -7.49 -2.06 -7.59
C GLY A 66 -7.90 -3.49 -7.92
N LYS A 67 -8.80 -4.03 -7.10
CA LYS A 67 -9.44 -5.34 -7.36
C LYS A 67 -10.37 -5.26 -8.58
N LYS A 68 -10.67 -6.41 -9.19
CA LYS A 68 -11.56 -6.54 -10.36
C LYS A 68 -11.10 -5.73 -11.58
N ARG A 69 -9.78 -5.61 -11.80
CA ARG A 69 -9.17 -4.86 -12.93
C ARG A 69 -9.65 -3.40 -13.01
N LYS A 70 -9.93 -2.80 -11.84
CA LYS A 70 -10.26 -1.39 -11.76
C LYS A 70 -8.98 -0.61 -11.65
N ASP A 71 -8.79 0.31 -12.59
CA ASP A 71 -7.65 1.20 -12.64
C ASP A 71 -8.15 2.62 -12.40
N THR A 72 -7.46 3.36 -11.54
CA THR A 72 -7.78 4.75 -11.19
C THR A 72 -6.53 5.59 -11.35
N VAL A 73 -6.68 6.82 -11.84
CA VAL A 73 -5.60 7.79 -11.95
C VAL A 73 -5.81 8.87 -10.90
N CYS A 74 -4.78 9.16 -10.10
CA CYS A 74 -4.81 10.17 -9.04
C CYS A 74 -3.51 11.00 -9.04
N ILE A 75 -3.53 12.12 -8.34
CA ILE A 75 -2.37 12.95 -8.04
C ILE A 75 -1.84 12.57 -6.66
N ALA A 76 -0.54 12.27 -6.55
CA ALA A 76 0.10 11.94 -5.27
C ALA A 76 0.58 13.20 -4.54
N LEU A 77 0.14 13.37 -3.29
CA LEU A 77 0.61 14.42 -2.39
C LEU A 77 1.30 13.81 -1.15
N ALA A 78 2.35 14.49 -0.71
CA ALA A 78 3.04 14.14 0.52
C ALA A 78 2.23 14.56 1.75
N ASP A 79 2.14 13.67 2.72
CA ASP A 79 1.44 13.84 4.01
C ASP A 79 2.22 13.11 5.11
N ASP A 80 2.74 13.86 6.08
CA ASP A 80 3.55 13.35 7.20
C ASP A 80 2.71 12.70 8.31
N THR A 81 1.39 12.83 8.25
CA THR A 81 0.45 12.16 9.16
C THR A 81 0.00 10.79 8.66
N CYS A 82 0.25 10.48 7.38
CA CYS A 82 -0.05 9.19 6.78
C CYS A 82 1.01 8.15 7.15
N ASP A 83 0.61 6.96 7.60
CA ASP A 83 1.56 5.89 7.91
C ASP A 83 2.30 5.43 6.64
N GLU A 84 3.61 5.16 6.73
CA GLU A 84 4.44 4.69 5.61
C GLU A 84 3.83 3.58 4.72
N PRO A 85 3.23 2.49 5.27
CA PRO A 85 2.67 1.42 4.45
C PRO A 85 1.29 1.74 3.87
N LYS A 86 0.75 2.95 4.06
CA LYS A 86 -0.62 3.31 3.70
C LYS A 86 -0.72 4.30 2.53
N ILE A 87 -1.92 4.38 1.96
CA ILE A 87 -2.36 5.31 0.90
C ILE A 87 -3.84 5.63 1.05
#